data_AF-A0A1R4B6N7-F1
#
_entry.id   AF-A0A1R4B6N7-F1
#
_cell.length_a   1.000
_cell.length_b   1.000
_cell.length_c   1.000
_cell.angle_alpha   90.00
_cell.angle_beta   90.00
_cell.angle_gamma   90.00
#
_symmetry.space_group_name_H-M   'P 1'
#
loop_
_entity.id
_entity.type
_entity.pdbx_description
1 polymer ?
#
loop_
_entity_poly.entity_id
_entity_poly.type
_entity_poly.pdbx_seq_one_letter_code
_entity_poly.pdbx_strand_id
1 'polypeptide(L)'
;MELTQEDRTTLYNIWMSQKAKMQITQMEMAKRLGLTQVEFSRILRGDAEISMAFVTKFCKQLHIEPYSTLPTLKRAQMGNAVVQLQNRVVVDGQIQNVYINGNEVIIEYSHQPELV
;
A
#
# COMPACT_ATOMS: atom_id res chain seq x y z
N MET A 1 -9.08 -3.57 -11.11
CA MET A 1 -7.67 -3.56 -10.67
C MET A 1 -7.18 -4.98 -10.71
N GLU A 2 -6.17 -5.25 -11.53
CA GLU A 2 -5.68 -6.60 -11.76
C GLU A 2 -4.50 -6.90 -10.83
N LEU A 3 -4.54 -8.06 -10.17
CA LEU A 3 -3.44 -8.55 -9.36
C LEU A 3 -2.29 -9.00 -10.28
N THR A 4 -1.07 -8.68 -9.90
CA THR A 4 0.13 -8.88 -10.71
C THR A 4 0.90 -10.14 -10.31
N GLN A 5 1.92 -10.49 -11.11
CA GLN A 5 2.86 -11.55 -10.71
C GLN A 5 3.65 -11.19 -9.44
N GLU A 6 3.90 -9.91 -9.20
CA GLU A 6 4.54 -9.44 -7.97
C GLU A 6 3.69 -9.80 -6.75
N ASP A 7 2.38 -9.54 -6.80
CA ASP A 7 1.45 -9.92 -5.72
C ASP A 7 1.43 -11.44 -5.49
N ARG A 8 1.53 -12.22 -6.57
CA ARG A 8 1.59 -13.68 -6.50
C ARG A 8 2.86 -14.16 -5.81
N THR A 9 4.02 -13.62 -6.19
CA THR A 9 5.29 -13.91 -5.53
C THR A 9 5.24 -13.56 -4.05
N THR A 10 4.66 -12.41 -3.70
CA THR A 10 4.44 -12.01 -2.30
C THR A 10 3.58 -13.04 -1.56
N LEU A 11 2.46 -13.47 -2.13
CA LEU A 11 1.58 -14.49 -1.52
C LEU A 11 2.27 -15.85 -1.35
N TYR A 12 3.07 -16.26 -2.33
CA TYR A 12 3.87 -17.49 -2.22
C TYR A 12 4.89 -17.40 -1.08
N ASN A 13 5.63 -16.30 -0.99
CA ASN A 13 6.64 -16.09 0.06
C ASN A 13 6.01 -16.05 1.45
N ILE A 14 4.86 -15.39 1.57
CA ILE A 14 4.04 -15.38 2.79
C ILE A 14 3.60 -16.79 3.15
N TRP A 15 3.04 -17.53 2.18
CA TRP A 15 2.60 -18.90 2.39
C TRP A 15 3.73 -19.76 2.94
N MET A 16 4.88 -19.77 2.26
CA MET A 16 6.03 -20.59 2.66
C MET A 16 6.52 -20.24 4.06
N SER A 17 6.51 -18.95 4.42
CA SER A 17 6.91 -18.49 5.75
C SER A 17 5.89 -18.85 6.84
N GLN A 18 4.59 -18.73 6.55
CA GLN A 18 3.52 -18.97 7.52
C GLN A 18 3.20 -20.45 7.70
N LYS A 19 3.31 -21.25 6.63
CA LYS A 19 3.04 -22.70 6.66
C LYS A 19 3.83 -23.40 7.75
N ALA A 20 5.13 -23.11 7.84
CA ALA A 20 6.01 -23.69 8.86
C ALA A 20 5.65 -23.21 10.27
N LYS A 21 5.41 -21.91 10.45
CA LYS A 21 5.04 -21.30 11.74
C LYS A 21 3.71 -21.81 12.29
N MET A 22 2.73 -21.99 11.41
CA MET A 22 1.38 -22.44 11.77
C MET A 22 1.26 -23.97 11.81
N GLN A 23 2.31 -24.70 11.43
CA GLN A 23 2.31 -26.16 11.34
C GLN A 23 1.15 -26.74 10.50
N ILE A 24 0.72 -26.01 9.47
CA ILE A 24 -0.36 -26.44 8.58
C ILE A 24 0.20 -27.03 7.29
N THR A 25 -0.47 -28.04 6.76
CA THR A 25 -0.11 -28.60 5.46
C THR A 25 -0.74 -27.79 4.33
N GLN A 26 -0.23 -27.97 3.12
CA GLN A 26 -0.80 -27.35 1.92
C GLN A 26 -2.20 -27.87 1.62
N MET A 27 -2.44 -29.16 1.89
CA MET A 27 -3.75 -29.79 1.75
C MET A 27 -4.75 -29.21 2.76
N GLU A 28 -4.34 -29.03 4.01
CA GLU A 28 -5.18 -28.43 5.06
C GLU A 28 -5.56 -26.99 4.70
N MET A 29 -4.60 -26.18 4.27
CA MET A 29 -4.87 -24.82 3.81
C MET A 29 -5.80 -24.79 2.60
N ALA A 30 -5.57 -25.64 1.61
CA ALA A 30 -6.46 -25.75 0.45
C ALA A 30 -7.90 -26.09 0.87
N LYS A 31 -8.07 -27.05 1.80
CA LYS A 31 -9.37 -27.42 2.35
C LYS A 31 -10.07 -26.24 3.04
N ARG A 32 -9.35 -25.46 3.84
CA ARG A 32 -9.88 -24.24 4.49
C ARG A 32 -10.33 -23.17 3.50
N LEU A 33 -9.75 -23.17 2.31
CA LEU A 33 -10.11 -22.27 1.21
C LEU A 33 -11.21 -22.82 0.30
N GLY A 34 -11.64 -24.07 0.51
CA GLY A 34 -12.60 -24.76 -0.35
C GLY A 34 -12.01 -25.16 -1.71
N LEU A 35 -10.70 -25.45 -1.73
CA LEU A 35 -9.94 -25.81 -2.92
C LEU A 35 -9.31 -27.21 -2.76
N THR A 36 -9.00 -27.84 -3.88
CA THR A 36 -8.08 -28.98 -3.90
C THR A 36 -6.63 -28.51 -3.71
N GLN A 37 -5.77 -29.41 -3.24
CA GLN A 37 -4.33 -29.12 -3.09
C GLN A 37 -3.68 -28.70 -4.42
N VAL A 38 -4.13 -29.29 -5.54
CA VAL A 38 -3.62 -28.99 -6.88
C VAL A 38 -4.02 -27.58 -7.30
N GLU A 39 -5.29 -27.20 -7.15
CA GLU A 39 -5.77 -25.84 -7.47
C GLU A 39 -5.03 -24.78 -6.65
N PHE A 40 -4.91 -24.98 -5.34
CA PHE A 40 -4.14 -24.09 -4.48
C PHE A 40 -2.69 -23.92 -4.97
N SER A 41 -2.06 -25.03 -5.38
CA SER A 41 -0.69 -25.00 -5.90
C SER A 41 -0.59 -24.24 -7.22
N ARG A 42 -1.55 -24.42 -8.14
CA ARG A 42 -1.58 -23.74 -9.43
C ARG A 42 -1.77 -22.23 -9.26
N ILE A 43 -2.66 -21.83 -8.35
CA ILE A 43 -2.88 -20.42 -8.03
C ILE A 43 -1.60 -19.78 -7.47
N LEU A 44 -0.88 -20.44 -6.54
CA LEU A 44 0.35 -19.85 -6.01
C LEU A 44 1.53 -19.87 -6.99
N ARG A 45 1.61 -20.85 -7.88
CA ARG A 45 2.76 -21.00 -8.80
C ARG A 45 2.68 -20.16 -10.07
N GLY A 46 1.49 -19.76 -10.52
CA GLY A 46 1.36 -19.02 -11.78
C GLY A 46 0.36 -19.63 -12.76
N ASP A 47 0.00 -20.89 -12.56
CA ASP A 47 -0.70 -21.73 -13.55
C ASP A 47 -2.24 -21.55 -13.57
N ALA A 48 -2.75 -20.63 -12.75
CA ALA A 48 -4.15 -20.25 -12.65
C ALA A 48 -4.27 -18.76 -12.29
N GLU A 49 -5.38 -18.11 -12.65
CA GLU A 49 -5.61 -16.71 -12.26
C GLU A 49 -5.74 -16.55 -10.75
N ILE A 50 -5.25 -15.42 -10.24
CA ILE A 50 -5.40 -15.06 -8.84
C ILE A 50 -6.54 -14.07 -8.68
N SER A 51 -7.58 -14.48 -7.96
CA SER A 51 -8.77 -13.68 -7.75
C SER A 51 -8.73 -12.94 -6.41
N MET A 52 -9.43 -11.80 -6.33
CA MET A 52 -9.61 -11.10 -5.06
C MET A 52 -10.31 -11.96 -4.01
N ALA A 53 -11.25 -12.82 -4.42
CA ALA A 53 -11.92 -13.76 -3.51
C ALA A 53 -10.92 -14.75 -2.88
N PHE A 54 -9.97 -15.26 -3.67
CA PHE A 54 -8.87 -16.08 -3.15
C PHE A 54 -8.00 -15.29 -2.18
N VAL A 55 -7.54 -14.10 -2.57
CA VAL A 55 -6.67 -13.24 -1.74
C VAL A 55 -7.32 -12.94 -0.39
N THR A 56 -8.58 -12.49 -0.37
CA THR A 56 -9.28 -12.16 0.86
C THR A 56 -9.40 -13.37 1.79
N LYS A 57 -9.79 -14.55 1.27
CA LYS A 57 -9.89 -15.78 2.06
C LYS A 57 -8.51 -16.24 2.56
N PHE A 58 -7.51 -16.22 1.69
CA PHE A 58 -6.14 -16.62 2.00
C PHE A 58 -5.53 -15.75 3.11
N CYS A 59 -5.59 -14.42 2.95
CA CYS A 59 -5.09 -13.47 3.94
C CYS A 59 -5.83 -13.60 5.27
N LYS A 60 -7.16 -13.83 5.24
CA LYS A 60 -7.95 -14.08 6.47
C LYS A 60 -7.48 -15.33 7.23
N GLN A 61 -7.17 -16.43 6.53
CA GLN A 61 -6.67 -17.66 7.16
C GLN A 61 -5.29 -17.48 7.81
N LEU A 62 -4.48 -16.54 7.29
CA LEU A 62 -3.13 -16.25 7.79
C LEU A 62 -3.07 -15.07 8.74
N HIS A 63 -4.21 -14.42 9.04
CA HIS A 63 -4.31 -13.18 9.82
C HIS A 63 -3.43 -12.05 9.27
N ILE A 64 -3.44 -11.86 7.95
CA ILE A 64 -2.67 -10.84 7.24
C ILE A 64 -3.64 -9.82 6.64
N GLU A 65 -3.27 -8.54 6.72
CA GLU A 65 -4.00 -7.46 6.07
C GLU A 65 -3.52 -7.32 4.60
N PRO A 66 -4.39 -7.62 3.60
CA PRO A 66 -3.97 -7.66 2.20
C PRO A 66 -3.52 -6.28 1.68
N TYR A 67 -4.14 -5.18 2.14
CA TYR A 67 -3.79 -3.82 1.69
C TYR A 67 -2.46 -3.29 2.23
N SER A 68 -1.96 -3.83 3.35
CA SER A 68 -0.63 -3.47 3.87
C SER A 68 0.50 -4.31 3.26
N THR A 69 0.15 -5.43 2.62
CA THR A 69 1.11 -6.47 2.27
C THR A 69 1.27 -6.67 0.76
N LEU A 70 0.17 -6.65 -0.01
CA LEU A 70 0.23 -6.87 -1.45
C LEU A 70 0.60 -5.57 -2.20
N PRO A 71 1.65 -5.56 -3.03
CA PRO A 71 2.13 -4.36 -3.73
C PRO A 71 1.06 -3.59 -4.49
N THR A 72 0.16 -4.27 -5.19
CA THR A 72 -0.90 -3.62 -5.98
C THR A 72 -1.97 -3.02 -5.08
N LEU A 73 -2.37 -3.74 -4.02
CA LEU A 73 -3.37 -3.23 -3.07
C LEU A 73 -2.81 -2.06 -2.24
N LYS A 74 -1.53 -2.15 -1.85
CA LYS A 74 -0.84 -1.08 -1.13
C LYS A 74 -0.76 0.20 -1.95
N ARG A 75 -0.39 0.09 -3.23
CA ARG A 75 -0.40 1.22 -4.17
C ARG A 75 -1.80 1.81 -4.33
N ALA A 76 -2.83 0.97 -4.41
CA ALA A 76 -4.21 1.44 -4.49
C ALA A 76 -4.67 2.18 -3.23
N GLN A 77 -4.27 1.70 -2.05
CA GLN A 77 -4.53 2.36 -0.78
C GLN A 77 -3.79 3.70 -0.66
N MET A 78 -2.53 3.75 -1.10
CA MET A 78 -1.73 4.98 -1.14
C MET A 78 -2.24 5.97 -2.19
N GLY A 79 -2.78 5.51 -3.31
CA GLY A 79 -3.39 6.36 -4.33
C GLY A 79 -4.63 7.10 -3.86
N ASN A 80 -5.29 6.58 -2.82
CA ASN A 80 -6.42 7.23 -2.14
C ASN A 80 -6.02 8.03 -0.88
N ALA A 81 -4.74 8.03 -0.50
CA ALA A 81 -4.27 8.77 0.67
C ALA A 81 -4.01 10.22 0.27
N VAL A 82 -4.91 11.12 0.68
CA VAL A 82 -4.66 12.57 0.61
C VAL A 82 -3.58 12.91 1.63
N VAL A 83 -2.35 13.10 1.16
CA VAL A 83 -1.25 13.60 2.00
C VAL A 83 -1.40 15.10 2.12
N GLN A 84 -1.80 15.57 3.31
CA GLN A 84 -1.80 16.99 3.66
C GLN A 84 -0.36 17.43 3.96
N LEU A 85 0.18 18.35 3.15
CA LEU A 85 1.51 18.92 3.36
C LEU A 85 1.37 20.36 3.88
N GLN A 86 2.20 20.72 4.86
CA GLN A 86 2.25 22.08 5.42
C GLN A 86 3.65 22.66 5.23
N ASN A 87 3.74 23.82 4.58
CA ASN A 87 4.95 24.63 4.58
C ASN A 87 4.83 25.73 5.65
N ARG A 88 5.89 25.94 6.42
CA ARG A 88 6.02 27.07 7.36
C ARG A 88 7.23 27.90 6.93
N VAL A 89 6.98 29.16 6.65
CA VAL A 89 8.00 30.10 6.15
C VAL A 89 8.16 31.21 7.18
N VAL A 90 9.40 31.54 7.52
CA VAL A 90 9.76 32.72 8.31
C VAL A 90 10.33 33.74 7.34
N VAL A 91 9.87 34.97 7.46
CA VAL A 91 10.24 36.09 6.59
C VAL A 91 11.00 37.11 7.41
N ASP A 92 12.13 37.58 6.87
CA ASP A 92 12.90 38.68 7.45
C ASP A 92 12.28 40.03 7.07
N GLY A 93 11.14 40.33 7.69
CA GLY A 93 10.37 41.53 7.44
C GLY A 93 8.94 41.41 7.96
N GLN A 94 8.15 42.46 7.76
CA GLN A 94 6.73 42.46 8.10
C GLN A 94 5.91 42.01 6.89
N ILE A 95 5.22 40.88 7.03
CA ILE A 95 4.28 40.39 6.02
C ILE A 95 3.15 41.40 5.86
N GLN A 96 2.90 41.85 4.64
CA GLN A 96 1.83 42.78 4.27
C GLN A 96 0.64 42.02 3.71
N ASN A 97 0.87 41.10 2.77
CA ASN A 97 -0.16 40.29 2.14
C ASN A 97 0.30 38.84 1.91
N VAL A 98 -0.65 37.91 1.92
CA VAL A 98 -0.46 36.53 1.48
C VAL A 98 -1.60 36.14 0.58
N TYR A 99 -1.30 35.62 -0.60
CA TYR A 99 -2.32 35.15 -1.54
C TYR A 99 -1.83 33.94 -2.34
N ILE A 100 -2.77 33.24 -2.95
CA ILE A 100 -2.54 32.02 -3.72
C ILE A 100 -2.79 32.33 -5.19
N ASN A 101 -1.84 32.01 -6.06
CA ASN A 101 -2.01 32.05 -7.51
C ASN A 101 -1.73 30.67 -8.10
N GLY A 102 -2.79 29.92 -8.42
CA GLY A 102 -2.66 28.54 -8.87
C GLY A 102 -2.00 27.64 -7.81
N ASN A 103 -0.77 27.20 -8.08
CA ASN A 103 0.05 26.38 -7.20
C ASN A 103 1.13 27.18 -6.43
N GLU A 104 1.12 28.51 -6.52
CA GLU A 104 2.08 29.39 -5.86
C GLU A 104 1.47 30.05 -4.63
N VAL A 105 2.26 30.14 -3.55
CA VAL A 105 1.95 30.99 -2.40
C VAL A 105 2.83 32.23 -2.51
N ILE A 106 2.21 33.40 -2.69
CA ILE A 106 2.90 34.68 -2.81
C ILE A 106 2.82 35.38 -1.45
N ILE A 107 3.98 35.69 -0.87
CA ILE A 107 4.12 36.38 0.41
C ILE A 107 4.79 37.72 0.14
N GLU A 108 4.03 38.80 0.25
CA GLU A 108 4.55 40.16 0.14
C GLU A 108 4.98 40.64 1.52
N TYR A 109 6.21 41.11 1.64
CA TYR A 109 6.74 41.62 2.90
C TYR A 109 7.64 42.82 2.69
N SER A 110 7.61 43.71 3.68
CA SER A 110 8.48 44.88 3.74
C SER A 110 9.65 44.58 4.66
N HIS A 111 10.87 44.75 4.14
CA HIS A 111 12.09 44.76 4.93
C HIS A 111 12.59 46.21 5.01
N GLN A 112 12.86 46.71 6.21
CA GLN A 112 13.57 47.98 6.38
C GLN A 112 15.05 47.66 6.53
N PRO A 113 15.89 47.95 5.53
CA PRO A 113 17.32 47.80 5.70
C PRO A 113 17.79 48.78 6.77
N GLU A 114 18.58 48.31 7.74
CA GLU A 114 19.22 49.18 8.71
C GLU A 114 20.15 50.16 7.97
N LEU A 115 19.90 51.46 8.15
CA LEU A 115 20.81 52.50 7.66
C LEU A 115 22.06 52.47 8.55
N VAL A 116 23.17 51.96 8.00
CA VAL A 116 24.52 52.01 8.60
C VAL A 116 25.11 53.41 8.45
#